data_AF-A0A1L9PV99-F1
#
_entry.id   AF-A0A1L9PV99-F1
#
_cell.length_a   1.000
_cell.length_b   1.000
_cell.length_c   1.000
_cell.angle_alpha   90.00
_cell.angle_beta   90.00
_cell.angle_gamma   90.00
#
_symmetry.space_group_name_H-M   'P 1'
#
loop_
_entity.id
_entity.type
_entity.pdbx_description
1 polymer ?
#
loop_
_entity_poly.entity_id
_entity_poly.type
_entity_poly.pdbx_seq_one_letter_code
_entity_poly.pdbx_strand_id
1 'polypeptide(L)'
;MSRSAADATRFTATGPYASSKPSTAPYKLPGFLANSGSKSQNNGSGGNRQETPKEKVERLRAQARAARIAQSTSRVDTLVDFGRRFANRAHKGMVYTLITASGICGVLTVYSMVSLTLYNRRQRALWIEKELQTLHDAQAAFVTGTATSEQLELLKKEKIGEIVKQKREAEKAERPWNKFKTYLLGGLKNDEAPSAEATAVKVESNKSGVLDTLSKAEHQLGPASSSAPSGPGQLDALAENAEAAAKQTTRSWKSWFTGR
;
A
#
# COMPACT_ATOMS: atom_id res chain seq x y z
N MET A 1 -89.98 -0.11 -3.35
CA MET A 1 -89.53 -0.63 -4.67
C MET A 1 -88.24 -1.40 -4.47
N SER A 2 -88.37 -2.71 -4.42
CA SER A 2 -87.31 -3.71 -4.26
C SER A 2 -86.37 -3.64 -5.47
N ARG A 3 -85.11 -3.26 -5.26
CA ARG A 3 -84.09 -3.28 -6.31
C ARG A 3 -83.70 -4.73 -6.57
N SER A 4 -84.08 -5.24 -7.73
CA SER A 4 -83.81 -6.62 -8.15
C SER A 4 -82.31 -6.84 -8.35
N ALA A 5 -81.77 -7.94 -7.82
CA ALA A 5 -80.36 -8.35 -7.93
C ALA A 5 -79.89 -8.62 -9.38
N ALA A 6 -80.79 -8.56 -10.35
CA ALA A 6 -80.49 -8.69 -11.78
C ALA A 6 -79.77 -7.46 -12.39
N ASP A 7 -79.73 -6.32 -11.70
CA ASP A 7 -79.06 -5.10 -12.20
C ASP A 7 -77.54 -5.07 -11.91
N ALA A 8 -77.03 -6.01 -11.10
CA ALA A 8 -75.62 -6.04 -10.68
C ALA A 8 -74.67 -6.81 -11.62
N THR A 9 -75.18 -7.46 -12.68
CA THR A 9 -74.36 -8.25 -13.62
C THR A 9 -74.45 -7.79 -15.07
N ARG A 10 -75.05 -6.61 -15.33
CA ARG A 10 -75.08 -6.05 -16.68
C ARG A 10 -73.86 -5.18 -16.91
N PHE A 11 -72.78 -5.84 -17.30
CA PHE A 11 -71.61 -5.33 -18.02
C PHE A 11 -71.37 -3.82 -17.88
N THR A 12 -70.59 -3.47 -16.86
CA THR A 12 -69.88 -2.20 -16.81
C THR A 12 -68.92 -2.14 -18.00
N ALA A 13 -69.41 -1.63 -19.13
CA ALA A 13 -68.56 -1.22 -20.25
C ALA A 13 -67.72 -0.02 -19.80
N THR A 14 -66.62 -0.28 -19.09
CA THR A 14 -65.56 0.71 -18.82
C THR A 14 -64.62 0.76 -20.02
N GLY A 15 -65.17 1.13 -21.18
CA GLY A 15 -64.41 1.62 -22.32
C GLY A 15 -64.58 3.14 -22.39
N PRO A 16 -63.55 3.93 -22.71
CA PRO A 16 -63.68 5.37 -22.78
C PRO A 16 -64.69 5.76 -23.88
N TYR A 17 -65.80 6.37 -23.50
CA TYR A 17 -66.78 6.94 -24.43
C TYR A 17 -66.14 8.12 -25.18
N ALA A 18 -65.71 7.87 -26.41
CA ALA A 18 -65.29 8.90 -27.35
C ALA A 18 -66.53 9.48 -28.04
N SER A 19 -67.19 10.44 -27.41
CA SER A 19 -68.19 11.29 -28.08
C SER A 19 -67.83 12.76 -27.90
N SER A 20 -66.92 13.26 -28.73
CA SER A 20 -66.80 14.70 -29.00
C SER A 20 -67.06 14.95 -30.48
N LYS A 21 -68.18 15.62 -30.76
CA LYS A 21 -68.57 16.15 -32.07
C LYS A 21 -67.41 16.92 -32.72
N PRO A 22 -67.03 16.67 -34.00
CA PRO A 22 -66.20 17.61 -34.73
C PRO A 22 -67.07 18.80 -35.17
N SER A 23 -66.96 19.92 -34.45
CA SER A 23 -67.43 21.21 -34.94
C SER A 23 -66.53 21.64 -36.10
N THR A 24 -67.09 21.64 -37.31
CA THR A 24 -66.45 22.15 -38.52
C THR A 24 -66.32 23.67 -38.45
N ALA A 25 -65.12 24.16 -38.16
CA ALA A 25 -64.71 25.52 -38.46
C ALA A 25 -63.30 25.49 -39.09
N PRO A 26 -63.12 25.91 -40.35
CA PRO A 26 -61.81 25.96 -40.98
C PRO A 26 -61.04 27.19 -40.47
N TYR A 27 -59.97 26.96 -39.71
CA TYR A 27 -59.06 28.03 -39.31
C TYR A 27 -58.27 28.50 -40.54
N LYS A 28 -58.45 29.77 -40.95
CA LYS A 28 -57.60 30.41 -41.97
C LYS A 28 -56.21 30.63 -41.38
N LEU A 29 -55.19 29.99 -41.96
CA LEU A 29 -53.78 30.27 -41.67
C LEU A 29 -53.36 31.63 -42.28
N PRO A 30 -52.53 32.42 -41.57
CA PRO A 30 -52.03 33.71 -42.05
C PRO A 30 -51.08 33.57 -43.26
N GLY A 31 -51.19 34.52 -44.20
CA GLY A 31 -50.64 34.45 -45.56
C GLY A 31 -49.13 34.34 -45.73
N PHE A 32 -48.32 34.36 -44.65
CA PHE A 32 -46.87 34.14 -44.75
C PHE A 32 -46.48 32.65 -44.85
N LEU A 33 -47.42 31.72 -44.63
CA LEU A 33 -47.23 30.27 -44.83
C LEU A 33 -47.77 29.75 -46.18
N ALA A 34 -48.48 30.59 -46.95
CA ALA A 34 -49.15 30.18 -48.20
C ALA A 34 -48.22 30.14 -49.43
N ASN A 35 -46.98 30.66 -49.34
CA ASN A 35 -46.04 30.74 -50.47
C ASN A 35 -44.67 30.10 -50.20
N SER A 36 -44.65 28.98 -49.48
CA SER A 36 -43.46 28.12 -49.40
C SER A 36 -43.85 26.72 -49.80
N GLY A 37 -43.63 26.41 -51.08
CA GLY A 37 -43.71 25.05 -51.60
C GLY A 37 -42.86 24.12 -50.74
N SER A 38 -43.54 23.12 -50.17
CA SER A 38 -43.01 21.82 -49.72
C SER A 38 -41.48 21.67 -49.72
N LYS A 39 -40.79 22.27 -48.74
CA LYS A 39 -39.46 21.80 -48.34
C LYS A 39 -39.62 20.64 -47.38
N SER A 40 -39.89 19.48 -47.97
CA SER A 40 -39.66 18.18 -47.35
C SER A 40 -38.17 18.12 -46.99
N GLN A 41 -37.87 18.16 -45.70
CA GLN A 41 -36.51 18.05 -45.20
C GLN A 41 -36.06 16.58 -45.33
N ASN A 42 -35.50 16.30 -46.49
CA ASN A 42 -34.73 15.11 -46.81
C ASN A 42 -33.51 15.03 -45.89
N ASN A 43 -33.40 13.96 -45.10
CA ASN A 43 -32.09 13.44 -44.70
C ASN A 43 -32.20 11.94 -44.37
N GLY A 44 -31.78 11.09 -45.31
CA GLY A 44 -31.49 9.67 -45.02
C GLY A 44 -31.88 8.63 -46.07
N SER A 45 -31.55 8.85 -47.34
CA SER A 45 -31.44 7.85 -48.43
C SER A 45 -32.73 7.39 -49.13
N GLY A 46 -32.84 7.75 -50.41
CA GLY A 46 -33.77 7.12 -51.37
C GLY A 46 -34.87 8.06 -51.87
N GLY A 47 -34.52 8.89 -52.85
CA GLY A 47 -35.45 9.82 -53.49
C GLY A 47 -36.74 9.15 -54.01
N ASN A 48 -37.86 9.85 -53.82
CA ASN A 48 -39.16 9.68 -54.49
C ASN A 48 -39.64 8.23 -54.71
N ARG A 49 -39.25 7.29 -53.84
CA ARG A 49 -39.85 5.96 -53.81
C ARG A 49 -41.25 6.12 -53.25
N GLN A 50 -42.25 5.75 -54.04
CA GLN A 50 -43.61 5.56 -53.55
C GLN A 50 -43.54 4.48 -52.47
N GLU A 51 -43.37 4.90 -51.20
CA GLU A 51 -43.35 4.00 -50.04
C GLU A 51 -44.58 3.10 -50.15
N THR A 52 -44.39 1.79 -49.97
CA THR A 52 -45.54 0.89 -49.96
C THR A 52 -46.48 1.29 -48.81
N PRO A 53 -47.81 1.14 -48.95
CA PRO A 53 -48.73 1.54 -47.88
C PRO A 53 -48.41 0.94 -46.51
N LYS A 54 -47.81 -0.27 -46.49
CA LYS A 54 -47.34 -0.94 -45.27
C LYS A 54 -46.14 -0.23 -44.65
N GLU A 55 -45.15 0.12 -45.45
CA GLU A 55 -43.94 0.84 -45.03
C GLU A 55 -44.27 2.24 -44.49
N LYS A 56 -45.25 2.93 -45.10
CA LYS A 56 -45.73 4.22 -44.61
C LYS A 56 -46.36 4.13 -43.22
N VAL A 57 -47.16 3.09 -42.95
CA VAL A 57 -47.75 2.86 -41.61
C VAL A 57 -46.67 2.52 -40.59
N GLU A 58 -45.66 1.74 -40.99
CA GLU A 58 -44.54 1.42 -40.12
C GLU A 58 -43.72 2.66 -39.76
N ARG A 59 -43.42 3.52 -40.75
CA ARG A 59 -42.77 4.81 -40.52
C ARG A 59 -43.62 5.71 -39.62
N LEU A 60 -44.93 5.79 -39.84
CA LEU A 60 -45.82 6.59 -38.99
C LEU A 60 -45.91 6.04 -37.57
N ARG A 61 -45.91 4.72 -37.38
CA ARG A 61 -45.83 4.11 -36.04
C ARG A 61 -44.46 4.36 -35.40
N ALA A 62 -43.38 4.32 -36.16
CA ALA A 62 -42.05 4.65 -35.67
C ALA A 62 -41.97 6.13 -35.26
N GLN A 63 -42.52 7.03 -36.08
CA GLN A 63 -42.59 8.46 -35.79
C GLN A 63 -43.52 8.75 -34.61
N ALA A 64 -44.66 8.07 -34.47
CA ALA A 64 -45.54 8.22 -33.32
C ALA A 64 -44.90 7.70 -32.03
N ARG A 65 -44.17 6.57 -32.09
CA ARG A 65 -43.39 6.07 -30.94
C ARG A 65 -42.26 7.04 -30.57
N ALA A 66 -41.53 7.55 -31.55
CA ALA A 66 -40.47 8.54 -31.34
C ALA A 66 -41.02 9.86 -30.78
N ALA A 67 -42.15 10.34 -31.28
CA ALA A 67 -42.82 11.54 -30.79
C ALA A 67 -43.34 11.35 -29.36
N ARG A 68 -43.89 10.17 -29.04
CA ARG A 68 -44.33 9.86 -27.67
C ARG A 68 -43.16 9.85 -26.69
N ILE A 69 -42.02 9.28 -27.09
CA ILE A 69 -40.80 9.29 -26.26
C ILE A 69 -40.29 10.73 -26.10
N ALA A 70 -40.21 11.50 -27.18
CA ALA A 70 -39.76 12.89 -27.15
C ALA A 70 -40.68 13.82 -26.32
N GLN A 71 -42.00 13.56 -26.31
CA GLN A 71 -42.96 14.27 -25.48
C GLN A 71 -42.88 13.87 -24.00
N SER A 72 -42.53 12.61 -23.71
CA SER A 72 -42.34 12.12 -22.33
C SER A 72 -41.01 12.54 -21.70
N THR A 73 -40.00 12.87 -22.50
CA THR A 73 -38.72 13.37 -22.00
C THR A 73 -38.79 14.88 -21.76
N SER A 74 -38.87 15.28 -20.49
CA SER A 74 -38.77 16.70 -20.10
C SER A 74 -37.34 17.20 -20.28
N ARG A 75 -37.16 18.48 -20.63
CA ARG A 75 -35.82 19.12 -20.75
C ARG A 75 -35.03 19.02 -19.45
N VAL A 76 -35.72 19.07 -18.32
CA VAL A 76 -35.11 18.90 -16.99
C VAL A 76 -34.60 17.47 -16.81
N ASP A 77 -35.34 16.46 -17.28
CA ASP A 77 -34.96 15.05 -17.20
C ASP A 77 -33.68 14.77 -18.01
N THR A 78 -33.56 15.38 -19.20
CA THR A 78 -32.33 15.28 -20.01
C THR A 78 -31.10 15.92 -19.34
N LEU A 79 -31.28 17.01 -18.61
CA LEU A 79 -30.21 17.66 -17.85
C LEU A 79 -29.78 16.81 -16.64
N VAL A 80 -30.74 16.19 -15.96
CA VAL A 80 -30.46 15.28 -14.83
C VAL A 80 -29.70 14.05 -15.30
N ASP A 81 -30.11 13.45 -16.42
CA ASP A 81 -29.41 12.31 -17.01
C ASP A 81 -27.98 12.65 -17.45
N PHE A 82 -27.80 13.84 -18.05
CA PHE A 82 -26.47 14.33 -18.40
C PHE A 82 -25.62 14.57 -17.14
N GLY A 83 -26.20 15.18 -16.11
CA GLY A 83 -25.55 15.42 -14.82
C GLY A 83 -25.10 14.13 -14.14
N ARG A 84 -25.93 13.09 -14.15
CA ARG A 84 -25.58 11.77 -13.61
C ARG A 84 -24.40 11.14 -14.35
N ARG A 85 -24.40 11.21 -15.68
CA ARG A 85 -23.30 10.68 -16.51
C ARG A 85 -22.01 11.47 -16.27
N PHE A 86 -22.12 12.79 -16.18
CA PHE A 86 -20.99 13.68 -15.92
C PHE A 86 -20.38 13.43 -14.53
N ALA A 87 -21.21 13.39 -13.49
CA ALA A 87 -20.77 13.12 -12.13
C ALA A 87 -20.04 11.77 -12.02
N ASN A 88 -20.58 10.72 -12.66
CA ASN A 88 -19.92 9.42 -12.70
C ASN A 88 -18.59 9.45 -13.46
N ARG A 89 -18.48 10.23 -14.53
CA ARG A 89 -17.24 10.41 -15.29
C ARG A 89 -16.19 11.18 -14.47
N ALA A 90 -16.62 12.25 -13.80
CA ALA A 90 -15.77 13.09 -12.95
C ALA A 90 -15.27 12.32 -11.73
N HIS A 91 -16.14 11.57 -11.05
CA HIS A 91 -15.76 10.74 -9.91
C HIS A 91 -14.74 9.67 -10.32
N LYS A 92 -14.98 8.95 -11.42
CA LYS A 92 -14.00 7.97 -11.94
C LYS A 92 -12.68 8.64 -12.30
N GLY A 93 -12.71 9.80 -12.96
CA GLY A 93 -11.51 10.58 -13.26
C GLY A 93 -10.72 10.92 -12.00
N MET A 94 -11.37 11.48 -10.98
CA MET A 94 -10.74 11.84 -9.72
C MET A 94 -10.14 10.63 -8.98
N VAL A 95 -10.85 9.51 -8.96
CA VAL A 95 -10.34 8.27 -8.33
C VAL A 95 -9.08 7.81 -9.07
N TYR A 96 -9.11 7.72 -10.40
CA TYR A 96 -7.93 7.30 -11.16
C TYR A 96 -6.76 8.28 -11.04
N THR A 97 -7.01 9.59 -10.99
CA THR A 97 -5.93 10.56 -10.78
C THR A 97 -5.30 10.40 -9.40
N LEU A 98 -6.10 10.21 -8.34
CA LEU A 98 -5.58 9.99 -6.99
C LEU A 98 -4.78 8.69 -6.88
N ILE A 99 -5.26 7.58 -7.46
CA ILE A 99 -4.51 6.32 -7.50
C ILE A 99 -3.18 6.50 -8.24
N THR A 100 -3.20 7.17 -9.39
CA THR A 100 -1.99 7.34 -10.21
C THR A 100 -1.00 8.27 -9.49
N ALA A 101 -1.47 9.36 -8.90
CA ALA A 101 -0.64 10.30 -8.14
C ALA A 101 -0.02 9.62 -6.89
N SER A 102 -0.78 8.81 -6.17
CA SER A 102 -0.25 8.08 -5.01
C SER A 102 0.80 7.03 -5.43
N GLY A 103 0.57 6.35 -6.56
CA GLY A 103 1.53 5.42 -7.14
C GLY A 103 2.86 6.10 -7.50
N ILE A 104 2.81 7.22 -8.22
CA ILE A 104 4.01 8.00 -8.58
C ILE A 104 4.75 8.48 -7.33
N CYS A 105 4.02 8.99 -6.33
CA CYS A 105 4.60 9.43 -5.05
C CYS A 105 5.31 8.27 -4.32
N GLY A 106 4.70 7.08 -4.29
CA GLY A 106 5.28 5.89 -3.70
C GLY A 106 6.57 5.47 -4.40
N VAL A 107 6.58 5.43 -5.74
CA VAL A 107 7.78 5.09 -6.53
C VAL A 107 8.90 6.10 -6.30
N LEU A 108 8.59 7.39 -6.26
CA LEU A 108 9.58 8.44 -5.97
C LEU A 108 10.20 8.29 -4.58
N THR A 109 9.40 7.88 -3.59
CA THR A 109 9.88 7.66 -2.22
C THR A 109 10.85 6.48 -2.14
N VAL A 110 10.50 5.35 -2.77
CA VAL A 110 11.39 4.19 -2.83
C VAL A 110 12.66 4.53 -3.60
N TYR A 111 12.55 5.21 -4.74
CA TYR A 111 13.71 5.65 -5.51
C TYR A 111 14.63 6.58 -4.70
N SER A 112 14.05 7.53 -3.95
CA SER A 112 14.81 8.42 -3.07
C SER A 112 15.55 7.65 -1.97
N MET A 113 14.87 6.71 -1.30
CA MET A 113 15.47 5.89 -0.26
C MET A 113 16.61 5.01 -0.80
N VAL A 114 16.42 4.38 -1.97
CA VAL A 114 17.43 3.53 -2.61
C VAL A 114 18.62 4.37 -3.09
N SER A 115 18.39 5.53 -3.69
CA SER A 115 19.48 6.39 -4.18
C SER A 115 20.34 6.91 -3.02
N LEU A 116 19.72 7.33 -1.90
CA LEU A 116 20.46 7.77 -0.73
C LEU A 116 21.26 6.63 -0.09
N THR A 117 20.67 5.44 0.02
CA THR A 117 21.36 4.29 0.64
C THR A 117 22.55 3.82 -0.19
N LEU A 118 22.43 3.74 -1.51
CA LEU A 118 23.55 3.38 -2.39
C LEU A 118 24.66 4.42 -2.36
N TYR A 119 24.31 5.70 -2.37
CA TYR A 119 25.28 6.79 -2.26
C TYR A 119 26.04 6.73 -0.93
N ASN A 120 25.33 6.59 0.19
CA ASN A 120 25.95 6.45 1.51
C ASN A 120 26.81 5.20 1.60
N ARG A 121 26.37 4.08 1.01
CA ARG A 121 27.14 2.83 0.99
C ARG A 121 28.46 3.00 0.23
N ARG A 122 28.45 3.73 -0.89
CA ARG A 122 29.66 4.01 -1.68
C ARG A 122 30.63 4.93 -0.94
N GLN A 123 30.13 6.01 -0.34
CA GLN A 123 30.97 6.93 0.44
C GLN A 123 31.59 6.23 1.66
N ARG A 124 30.80 5.38 2.34
CA ARG A 124 31.30 4.56 3.45
C ARG A 124 32.36 3.56 2.98
N ALA A 125 32.20 2.92 1.84
CA ALA A 125 33.20 2.00 1.30
C ALA A 125 34.55 2.70 1.09
N LEU A 126 34.55 3.87 0.45
CA LEU A 126 35.76 4.66 0.23
C LEU A 126 36.40 5.15 1.54
N TRP A 127 35.58 5.50 2.54
CA TRP A 127 36.08 5.87 3.86
C TRP A 127 36.71 4.66 4.58
N ILE A 128 36.06 3.49 4.51
CA ILE A 128 36.56 2.24 5.10
C ILE A 128 37.87 1.82 4.44
N GLU A 129 38.00 1.94 3.12
CA GLU A 129 39.25 1.60 2.41
C GLU A 129 40.43 2.45 2.91
N LYS A 130 40.20 3.76 3.10
CA LYS A 130 41.23 4.66 3.67
C LYS A 130 41.58 4.29 5.11
N GLU A 131 40.58 3.99 5.93
CA GLU A 131 40.80 3.61 7.33
C GLU A 131 41.49 2.25 7.46
N LEU A 132 41.20 1.31 6.57
CA LEU A 132 41.93 0.04 6.51
C LEU A 132 43.38 0.26 6.11
N GLN A 133 43.63 1.14 5.14
CA GLN A 133 44.98 1.46 4.72
C GLN A 133 45.80 2.10 5.86
N THR A 134 45.21 3.03 6.62
CA THR A 134 45.89 3.62 7.79
C THR A 134 46.18 2.60 8.89
N LEU A 135 45.29 1.63 9.10
CA LEU A 135 45.53 0.51 10.03
C LEU A 135 46.66 -0.42 9.52
N HIS A 136 46.67 -0.75 8.24
CA HIS A 136 47.76 -1.55 7.64
C HIS A 136 49.11 -0.84 7.76
N ASP A 137 49.14 0.48 7.51
CA ASP A 137 50.36 1.29 7.65
C ASP A 137 50.83 1.33 9.12
N ALA A 138 49.91 1.47 10.08
CA ALA A 138 50.22 1.41 11.50
C ALA A 138 50.78 0.04 11.93
N GLN A 139 50.20 -1.05 11.41
CA GLN A 139 50.68 -2.40 11.67
C GLN A 139 52.07 -2.62 11.06
N ALA A 140 52.31 -2.16 9.83
CA ALA A 140 53.61 -2.24 9.19
C ALA A 140 54.67 -1.47 9.99
N ALA A 141 54.36 -0.24 10.41
CA ALA A 141 55.25 0.58 11.24
C ALA A 141 55.53 -0.04 12.62
N PHE A 142 54.55 -0.74 13.20
CA PHE A 142 54.74 -1.49 14.44
C PHE A 142 55.71 -2.65 14.27
N VAL A 143 55.59 -3.41 13.18
CA VAL A 143 56.49 -4.52 12.87
C VAL A 143 57.92 -4.03 12.57
N THR A 144 58.06 -2.89 11.89
CA THR A 144 59.38 -2.29 11.63
C THR A 144 59.97 -1.59 12.86
N GLY A 145 59.22 -1.47 13.95
CA GLY A 145 59.65 -0.81 15.19
C GLY A 145 59.70 0.71 15.11
N THR A 146 59.14 1.32 14.05
CA THR A 146 59.11 2.77 13.82
C THR A 146 57.72 3.37 14.08
N ALA A 147 56.89 2.69 14.88
CA ALA A 147 55.52 3.11 15.15
C ALA A 147 55.45 4.43 15.93
N THR A 148 54.60 5.34 15.47
CA THR A 148 54.26 6.55 16.21
C THR A 148 53.31 6.24 17.37
N SER A 149 53.24 7.13 18.37
CA SER A 149 52.32 6.98 19.50
C SER A 149 50.85 6.89 19.05
N GLU A 150 50.48 7.65 18.03
CA GLU A 150 49.14 7.63 17.45
C GLU A 150 48.82 6.27 16.79
N GLN A 151 49.76 5.68 16.07
CA GLN A 151 49.61 4.35 15.46
C GLN A 151 49.45 3.24 16.51
N LEU A 152 50.18 3.34 17.63
CA LEU A 152 50.03 2.42 18.76
C LEU A 152 48.65 2.53 19.43
N GLU A 153 48.14 3.75 19.57
CA GLU A 153 46.79 3.98 20.11
C GLU A 153 45.69 3.48 19.18
N LEU A 154 45.85 3.64 17.86
CA LEU A 154 44.93 3.09 16.86
C LEU A 154 44.83 1.57 17.00
N LEU A 155 45.96 0.85 17.07
CA LEU A 155 45.99 -0.60 17.27
C LEU A 155 45.35 -1.04 18.60
N LYS A 156 45.52 -0.26 19.68
CA LYS A 156 44.85 -0.54 20.96
C LYS A 156 43.33 -0.36 20.84
N LYS A 157 42.87 0.71 20.20
CA LYS A 157 41.45 0.99 19.98
C LYS A 157 40.78 -0.09 19.13
N GLU A 158 41.47 -0.60 18.11
CA GLU A 158 41.02 -1.73 17.29
C GLU A 158 40.80 -2.98 18.14
N LYS A 159 41.81 -3.40 18.92
CA LYS A 159 41.70 -4.57 19.82
C LYS A 159 40.55 -4.44 20.82
N ILE A 160 40.36 -3.26 21.40
CA ILE A 160 39.24 -3.00 22.31
C ILE A 160 37.91 -3.10 21.56
N GLY A 161 37.84 -2.54 20.34
CA GLY A 161 36.67 -2.62 19.48
C GLY A 161 36.28 -4.05 19.11
N GLU A 162 37.25 -4.91 18.81
CA GLU A 162 37.02 -6.33 18.51
C GLU A 162 36.42 -7.08 19.70
N ILE A 163 36.97 -6.87 20.90
CA ILE A 163 36.46 -7.50 22.13
C ILE A 163 35.01 -7.06 22.40
N VAL A 164 34.71 -5.77 22.23
CA VAL A 164 33.34 -5.24 22.40
C VAL A 164 32.41 -5.79 21.33
N LYS A 165 32.87 -5.91 20.08
CA LYS A 165 32.08 -6.46 18.98
C LYS A 165 31.75 -7.92 19.21
N GLN A 166 32.73 -8.72 19.64
CA GLN A 166 32.52 -10.13 20.01
C GLN A 166 31.53 -10.27 21.16
N LYS A 167 31.65 -9.46 22.22
CA LYS A 167 30.66 -9.45 23.32
C LYS A 167 29.27 -9.09 22.82
N ARG A 168 29.17 -8.06 21.98
CA ARG A 168 27.89 -7.63 21.39
C ARG A 168 27.30 -8.66 20.45
N GLU A 169 28.12 -9.42 19.73
CA GLU A 169 27.68 -10.51 18.86
C GLU A 169 27.24 -11.73 19.67
N ALA A 170 27.93 -12.05 20.78
CA ALA A 170 27.49 -13.04 21.75
C ALA A 170 26.13 -12.66 22.34
N GLU A 171 25.97 -11.43 22.83
CA GLU A 171 24.67 -10.92 23.32
C GLU A 171 23.58 -10.94 22.24
N LYS A 172 23.93 -10.61 20.98
CA LYS A 172 22.97 -10.67 19.86
C LYS A 172 22.61 -12.11 19.53
N ALA A 173 23.54 -13.06 19.54
CA ALA A 173 23.28 -14.48 19.36
C ALA A 173 22.38 -15.00 20.50
N GLU A 174 22.54 -14.45 21.70
CA GLU A 174 21.71 -14.77 22.84
C GLU A 174 20.30 -14.19 22.80
N ARG A 175 20.01 -13.23 21.91
CA ARG A 175 18.67 -12.64 21.79
C ARG A 175 17.63 -13.72 21.47
N PRO A 176 16.48 -13.72 22.17
CA PRO A 176 15.47 -14.76 22.02
C PRO A 176 14.95 -14.90 20.57
N TRP A 177 14.86 -13.79 19.84
CA TRP A 177 14.48 -13.79 18.43
C TRP A 177 15.52 -14.46 17.52
N ASN A 178 16.81 -14.30 17.83
CA ASN A 178 17.87 -14.95 17.07
C ASN A 178 17.98 -16.43 17.41
N LYS A 179 17.79 -16.81 18.69
CA LYS A 179 17.64 -18.22 19.10
C LYS A 179 16.44 -18.89 18.44
N PHE A 180 15.32 -18.19 18.30
CA PHE A 180 14.15 -18.70 17.60
C PHE A 180 14.42 -18.90 16.10
N LYS A 181 15.06 -17.93 15.43
CA LYS A 181 15.47 -18.05 14.03
C LYS A 181 16.46 -19.18 13.80
N THR A 182 17.45 -19.34 14.68
CA THR A 182 18.42 -20.44 14.56
C THR A 182 17.76 -21.79 14.84
N TYR A 183 16.77 -21.86 15.72
CA TYR A 183 15.98 -23.09 15.93
C TYR A 183 15.12 -23.44 14.71
N LEU A 184 14.38 -22.48 14.14
CA LEU A 184 13.50 -22.68 12.98
C LEU A 184 14.26 -22.95 11.68
N LEU A 185 15.34 -22.20 11.43
CA LEU A 185 16.13 -22.31 10.20
C LEU A 185 17.28 -23.32 10.33
N GLY A 186 17.69 -23.64 11.57
CA GLY A 186 18.65 -24.70 11.87
C GLY A 186 18.05 -26.10 11.75
N GLY A 187 16.73 -26.24 11.93
CA GLY A 187 16.02 -27.50 11.65
C GLY A 187 16.10 -27.97 10.19
N LEU A 188 16.32 -27.05 9.24
CA LEU A 188 16.46 -27.38 7.81
C LEU A 188 17.92 -27.61 7.38
N LYS A 189 18.90 -27.26 8.21
CA LYS A 189 20.33 -27.42 7.92
C LYS A 189 20.94 -28.72 8.47
N ASN A 190 20.21 -29.46 9.29
CA ASN A 190 20.68 -30.73 9.86
C ASN A 190 20.40 -31.96 8.97
N ASP A 191 19.78 -31.79 7.80
CA ASP A 191 19.55 -32.90 6.84
C ASP A 191 20.49 -32.89 5.62
N GLU A 192 21.46 -31.98 5.55
CA GLU A 192 22.47 -31.98 4.48
C GLU A 192 23.89 -32.12 5.06
N ALA A 193 24.14 -33.29 5.66
CA ALA A 193 25.48 -33.86 5.76
C ALA A 193 25.72 -34.74 4.51
N PRO A 194 26.79 -34.50 3.73
CA PRO A 194 27.05 -35.22 2.48
C PRO A 194 27.43 -36.67 2.76
N SER A 195 26.62 -37.60 2.29
CA SER A 195 27.00 -39.01 2.16
C SER A 195 27.81 -39.20 0.87
N ALA A 196 29.10 -39.51 1.01
CA ALA A 196 29.85 -40.53 0.25
C ALA A 196 31.34 -40.14 0.14
N GLU A 197 32.12 -40.72 1.06
CA GLU A 197 33.43 -41.36 0.86
C GLU A 197 34.45 -40.73 -0.11
N ALA A 198 35.57 -40.24 0.44
CA ALA A 198 36.88 -40.92 0.28
C ALA A 198 38.02 -40.20 1.03
N THR A 199 38.61 -40.93 1.98
CA THR A 199 40.05 -40.99 2.32
C THR A 199 40.81 -39.81 2.95
N ALA A 200 41.30 -40.09 4.17
CA ALA A 200 42.59 -39.68 4.77
C ALA A 200 42.65 -38.22 5.28
N VAL A 201 43.09 -37.87 6.50
CA VAL A 201 44.14 -38.41 7.37
C VAL A 201 43.86 -38.01 8.83
N LYS A 202 44.18 -38.94 9.72
CA LYS A 202 44.32 -38.89 11.19
C LYS A 202 45.13 -37.65 11.66
N VAL A 203 44.77 -37.04 12.81
CA VAL A 203 45.66 -36.65 13.94
C VAL A 203 44.91 -35.70 14.90
N GLU A 204 44.66 -36.22 16.10
CA GLU A 204 44.66 -35.59 17.43
C GLU A 204 44.09 -34.17 17.67
N SER A 205 43.24 -34.04 18.69
CA SER A 205 43.71 -33.57 20.00
C SER A 205 42.59 -33.49 21.07
N ASN A 206 42.77 -34.32 22.09
CA ASN A 206 42.16 -34.22 23.42
C ASN A 206 42.56 -32.88 24.10
N LYS A 207 41.80 -31.80 23.90
CA LYS A 207 42.02 -30.51 24.60
C LYS A 207 40.78 -29.83 25.16
N SER A 208 39.60 -30.46 25.13
CA SER A 208 38.35 -29.84 25.61
C SER A 208 37.99 -30.15 27.07
N GLY A 209 38.66 -31.09 27.75
CA GLY A 209 38.24 -31.55 29.08
C GLY A 209 38.82 -30.82 30.30
N VAL A 210 39.87 -30.00 30.14
CA VAL A 210 40.64 -29.46 31.29
C VAL A 210 40.27 -28.01 31.63
N LEU A 211 39.64 -27.27 30.71
CA LEU A 211 39.25 -25.87 30.93
C LEU A 211 37.94 -25.72 31.72
N ASP A 212 37.07 -26.73 31.68
CA ASP A 212 35.80 -26.75 32.43
C ASP A 212 35.98 -27.09 33.92
N THR A 213 37.11 -27.69 34.30
CA THR A 213 37.40 -28.04 35.70
C THR A 213 38.11 -26.92 36.47
N LEU A 214 38.78 -25.98 35.78
CA LEU A 214 39.48 -24.87 36.43
C LEU A 214 38.53 -23.69 36.72
N SER A 215 37.61 -23.42 35.81
CA SER A 215 36.60 -22.35 35.95
C SER A 215 35.53 -22.66 37.01
N LYS A 216 35.36 -23.93 37.37
CA LYS A 216 34.47 -24.35 38.46
C LYS A 216 35.12 -24.28 39.85
N ALA A 217 36.45 -24.14 39.93
CA ALA A 217 37.20 -24.05 41.18
C ALA A 217 37.39 -22.61 41.68
N GLU A 218 37.22 -21.60 40.82
CA GLU A 218 37.42 -20.18 41.18
C GLU A 218 36.19 -19.54 41.87
N HIS A 219 35.04 -20.22 41.84
CA HIS A 219 33.80 -19.73 42.44
C HIS A 219 33.58 -20.10 43.92
N GLN A 220 34.58 -20.68 44.60
CA GLN A 220 34.49 -20.99 46.04
C GLN A 220 35.65 -20.37 46.82
N LEU A 221 35.71 -19.03 46.92
CA LEU A 221 36.49 -18.31 47.94
C LEU A 221 35.87 -16.92 48.18
N GLY A 222 35.01 -16.83 49.21
CA GLY A 222 34.77 -15.69 50.11
C GLY A 222 34.20 -14.35 49.59
N PRO A 223 33.05 -13.87 50.12
CA PRO A 223 32.68 -12.45 50.09
C PRO A 223 33.22 -11.74 51.35
N ALA A 224 34.14 -10.79 51.17
CA ALA A 224 34.52 -9.83 52.20
C ALA A 224 34.12 -8.41 51.76
N SER A 225 33.46 -7.74 52.69
CA SER A 225 32.87 -6.40 52.66
C SER A 225 33.85 -5.25 52.37
N SER A 226 33.38 -4.23 51.64
CA SER A 226 33.73 -2.84 51.93
C SER A 226 32.66 -1.86 51.43
N SER A 227 32.40 -0.89 52.29
CA SER A 227 31.29 0.06 52.41
C SER A 227 31.49 1.40 51.68
N ALA A 228 30.40 1.89 51.05
CA ALA A 228 29.92 3.29 50.93
C ALA A 228 30.78 4.36 50.19
N PRO A 229 30.27 5.58 49.91
CA PRO A 229 29.00 5.96 49.26
C PRO A 229 29.22 7.03 48.14
N SER A 230 28.38 7.08 47.09
CA SER A 230 28.20 8.32 46.30
C SER A 230 26.92 8.24 45.47
N GLY A 231 26.14 9.33 45.51
CA GLY A 231 24.79 9.41 44.95
C GLY A 231 24.71 9.22 43.43
N PRO A 232 23.48 9.15 42.88
CA PRO A 232 23.25 8.84 41.47
C PRO A 232 23.97 9.87 40.60
N GLY A 233 24.94 9.41 39.81
CA GLY A 233 25.62 10.24 38.84
C GLY A 233 24.61 10.80 37.83
N GLN A 234 24.88 11.99 37.29
CA GLN A 234 24.03 12.61 36.27
C GLN A 234 23.71 11.68 35.09
N LEU A 235 24.59 10.71 34.80
CA LEU A 235 24.39 9.69 33.77
C LEU A 235 23.36 8.62 34.17
N ASP A 236 23.30 8.23 35.45
CA ASP A 236 22.28 7.29 35.94
C ASP A 236 20.92 7.98 36.01
N ALA A 237 20.87 9.25 36.42
CA ALA A 237 19.65 10.06 36.35
C ALA A 237 19.16 10.27 34.90
N LEU A 238 20.09 10.42 33.94
CA LEU A 238 19.75 10.48 32.52
C LEU A 238 19.31 9.12 31.97
N ALA A 239 19.91 8.03 32.43
CA ALA A 239 19.52 6.68 32.04
C ALA A 239 18.12 6.33 32.58
N GLU A 240 17.83 6.65 33.85
CA GLU A 240 16.50 6.46 34.43
C GLU A 240 15.45 7.35 33.74
N ASN A 241 15.78 8.61 33.41
CA ASN A 241 14.88 9.48 32.67
C ASN A 241 14.66 9.01 31.23
N ALA A 242 15.70 8.52 30.54
CA ALA A 242 15.59 7.95 29.20
C ALA A 242 14.78 6.65 29.22
N GLU A 243 14.94 5.82 30.25
CA GLU A 243 14.17 4.59 30.43
C GLU A 243 12.71 4.90 30.76
N ALA A 244 12.44 5.92 31.58
CA ALA A 244 11.09 6.39 31.88
C ALA A 244 10.40 6.98 30.63
N ALA A 245 11.10 7.79 29.84
CA ALA A 245 10.60 8.35 28.59
C ALA A 245 10.31 7.25 27.54
N ALA A 246 11.15 6.23 27.44
CA ALA A 246 10.93 5.07 26.57
C ALA A 246 9.71 4.24 27.03
N LYS A 247 9.52 4.04 28.34
CA LYS A 247 8.35 3.36 28.92
C LYS A 247 7.05 4.13 28.69
N GLN A 248 7.07 5.46 28.72
CA GLN A 248 5.90 6.28 28.38
C GLN A 248 5.55 6.24 26.89
N THR A 249 6.54 6.36 26.01
CA THR A 249 6.34 6.27 24.55
C THR A 249 5.78 4.91 24.12
N THR A 250 6.28 3.82 24.72
CA THR A 250 5.82 2.46 24.41
C THR A 250 4.41 2.17 24.95
N ARG A 251 4.00 2.81 26.06
CA ARG A 251 2.61 2.76 26.53
C ARG A 251 1.66 3.55 25.64
N SER A 252 2.07 4.70 25.13
CA SER A 252 1.27 5.59 24.26
C SER A 252 0.90 4.94 22.92
N TRP A 253 1.83 4.24 22.28
CA TRP A 253 1.53 3.55 21.01
C TRP A 253 0.70 2.29 21.20
N LYS A 254 0.85 1.59 22.34
CA LYS A 254 0.01 0.43 22.65
C LYS A 254 -1.41 0.86 23.02
N SER A 255 -1.61 1.94 23.77
CA SER A 255 -2.96 2.44 24.13
C SER A 255 -3.75 2.93 22.91
N TRP A 256 -3.08 3.56 21.94
CA TRP A 256 -3.70 3.94 20.66
C TRP A 256 -4.18 2.73 19.87
N PHE A 257 -3.45 1.61 19.91
CA PHE A 257 -3.82 0.39 19.19
C PHE A 257 -4.87 -0.45 19.94
N THR A 258 -4.90 -0.40 21.27
CA THR A 258 -5.82 -1.22 22.10
C THR A 258 -7.04 -0.46 22.62
N GLY A 259 -7.17 0.84 22.33
CA GLY A 259 -8.36 1.63 22.65
C GLY A 259 -8.69 1.74 24.15
N ARG A 260 -7.69 1.61 25.01
CA ARG A 260 -7.76 1.85 26.46
C ARG A 260 -6.60 2.72 26.90
#